data_AF-A0A9P4DBD0-F1
#
_entry.id   AF-A0A9P4DBD0-F1
#
_cell.length_a   1.000
_cell.length_b   1.000
_cell.length_c   1.000
_cell.angle_alpha   90.00
_cell.angle_beta   90.00
_cell.angle_gamma   90.00
#
_symmetry.space_group_name_H-M   'P 1'
#
loop_
_entity.id
_entity.type
_entity.pdbx_description
1 polymer ?
#
loop_
_entity_poly.entity_id
_entity_poly.type
_entity_poly.pdbx_seq_one_letter_code
_entity_poly.pdbx_strand_id
1 'polypeptide(L)'
;MKSKKLLSLGLAMSMFVACYPISANALDKIDKIQGADKYETAGLIADKQSYATAILINADSTMADGLSASGLAGATNAPILLTKKNNIPNATLKRVEKANKVYIIGGESSIDKATETFLKDKGIETKRLQGNDRIKTSYNVAKEINSINKVNKVILTNAFKGEPDAMSIASVAVRDKAPIILTDGKSVPFNTTGIESYAIGGTSSMSDKLVNDTNSTRLGGADRYDTNKKIVNKLYNGIKEFYIASGTDLVYALVGSTIAKNTPIVLVDDNSNKTVLKGATKITAIGNLNNNAIEQSLNITKNIASPTTGGKYTVKEATERIAYILDEKVFVDYESAIKAKTDPDECFRYYIKNFTYQGKDYYAIGADDDDFRFLVNMNNLNDILQWYSNNTIKRFDAEGYLKERKAIDMAFEACSSKYDISENDLILDREEHNISTDFYVVVLYESSGIDSYWVFIDTDTWTVHDIQRLNQNEELVSYHDVNPNTEADKHYNRDVDDVNIIFVPSENNPFDNDVDGIS
;
A
#
# COMPACT_ATOMS: atom_id res chain seq x y z
N MET A 1 56.07 2.00 25.57
CA MET A 1 55.42 0.80 25.02
C MET A 1 53.92 1.02 25.05
N LYS A 2 53.33 1.42 23.91
CA LYS A 2 51.96 1.95 23.80
C LYS A 2 51.12 1.01 22.93
N SER A 3 49.88 0.86 23.36
CA SER A 3 48.77 0.04 22.85
C SER A 3 48.50 0.20 21.35
N LYS A 4 48.61 -0.90 20.59
CA LYS A 4 48.03 -1.06 19.24
C LYS A 4 47.61 -2.51 18.95
N LYS A 5 46.90 -3.17 19.87
CA LYS A 5 46.37 -4.54 19.64
C LYS A 5 44.93 -4.76 20.11
N LEU A 6 44.10 -3.71 20.13
CA LEU A 6 42.70 -3.83 20.58
C LEU A 6 41.66 -3.15 19.67
N LEU A 7 41.95 -3.06 18.36
CA LEU A 7 40.99 -2.46 17.39
C LEU A 7 40.63 -3.36 16.20
N SER A 8 41.18 -4.57 16.11
CA SER A 8 40.93 -5.48 14.97
C SER A 8 40.04 -6.69 15.29
N LEU A 9 39.48 -6.78 16.50
CA LEU A 9 38.55 -7.87 16.87
C LEU A 9 37.09 -7.42 17.06
N GLY A 10 36.82 -6.11 17.03
CA GLY A 10 35.47 -5.55 17.23
C GLY A 10 34.67 -5.28 15.94
N LEU A 11 35.31 -5.33 14.77
CA LEU A 11 34.67 -4.97 13.49
C LEU A 11 34.15 -6.19 12.69
N ALA A 12 34.64 -7.39 12.97
CA ALA A 12 34.20 -8.61 12.29
C ALA A 12 32.94 -9.25 12.93
N MET A 13 32.52 -8.77 14.10
CA MET A 13 31.37 -9.30 14.84
C MET A 13 30.05 -8.54 14.55
N SER A 14 30.09 -7.45 13.77
CA SER A 14 28.93 -6.61 13.47
C SER A 14 28.31 -6.82 12.09
N MET A 15 28.82 -7.75 11.28
CA MET A 15 28.28 -8.06 9.94
C MET A 15 27.56 -9.41 9.82
N PHE A 16 27.40 -10.13 10.93
CA PHE A 16 26.41 -11.21 11.02
C PHE A 16 25.06 -10.64 11.51
N VAL A 17 24.55 -9.62 10.81
CA VAL A 17 23.09 -9.48 10.71
C VAL A 17 22.68 -10.60 9.77
N ALA A 18 22.51 -11.79 10.35
CA ALA A 18 21.83 -12.86 9.67
C ALA A 18 20.55 -12.26 9.10
N CYS A 19 20.46 -12.28 7.77
CA CYS A 19 19.24 -12.14 7.01
C CYS A 19 18.36 -13.33 7.37
N TYR A 20 17.92 -13.40 8.62
CA TYR A 20 16.69 -14.11 8.92
C TYR A 20 15.64 -13.34 8.15
N PRO A 21 14.81 -14.00 7.31
CA PRO A 21 13.58 -13.37 6.92
C PRO A 21 12.94 -12.95 8.24
N ILE A 22 12.78 -11.65 8.46
CA ILE A 22 11.84 -11.18 9.46
C ILE A 22 10.53 -11.75 8.94
N SER A 23 10.15 -12.93 9.44
CA SER A 23 8.77 -13.34 9.45
C SER A 23 8.11 -12.29 10.34
N ALA A 24 7.80 -11.15 9.72
CA ALA A 24 6.75 -10.29 10.20
C ALA A 24 5.61 -11.26 10.47
N ASN A 25 5.15 -11.31 11.73
CA ASN A 25 4.01 -12.14 12.10
C ASN A 25 2.86 -11.70 11.20
N ALA A 26 2.74 -12.36 10.05
CA ALA A 26 1.80 -12.04 9.02
C ALA A 26 0.44 -12.38 9.62
N LEU A 27 -0.45 -11.39 9.66
CA LEU A 27 -1.77 -11.64 10.18
C LEU A 27 -2.46 -12.65 9.25
N ASP A 28 -2.74 -13.85 9.74
CA ASP A 28 -3.32 -14.91 8.90
C ASP A 28 -4.84 -14.83 8.81
N LYS A 29 -5.48 -14.14 9.76
CA LYS A 29 -6.93 -13.94 9.78
C LYS A 29 -7.32 -12.61 10.40
N ILE A 30 -8.49 -12.13 10.00
CA ILE A 30 -9.16 -10.97 10.60
C ILE A 30 -10.27 -11.47 11.50
N ASP A 31 -10.24 -11.09 12.79
CA ASP A 31 -11.33 -11.37 13.73
C ASP A 31 -12.59 -10.59 13.32
N LYS A 32 -13.79 -11.08 13.66
CA LYS A 32 -15.05 -10.43 13.27
C LYS A 32 -15.95 -10.17 14.47
N ILE A 33 -16.59 -9.00 14.46
CA ILE A 33 -17.76 -8.66 15.29
C ILE A 33 -18.91 -8.42 14.32
N GLN A 34 -19.68 -9.47 14.06
CA GLN A 34 -20.74 -9.47 13.06
C GLN A 34 -21.93 -10.26 13.59
N GLY A 35 -23.08 -9.60 13.68
CA GLY A 35 -24.37 -10.23 13.96
C GLY A 35 -25.11 -10.59 12.69
N ALA A 36 -26.31 -11.16 12.83
CA ALA A 36 -27.18 -11.48 11.70
C ALA A 36 -27.60 -10.24 10.89
N ASP A 37 -27.67 -9.08 11.55
CA ASP A 37 -27.95 -7.78 10.94
C ASP A 37 -27.25 -6.65 11.71
N LYS A 38 -27.54 -5.40 11.32
CA LYS A 38 -27.02 -4.19 11.98
C LYS A 38 -27.44 -4.08 13.46
N TYR A 39 -28.64 -4.54 13.82
CA TYR A 39 -29.18 -4.45 15.18
C TYR A 39 -28.48 -5.46 16.10
N GLU A 40 -28.30 -6.70 15.64
CA GLU A 40 -27.54 -7.72 16.38
C GLU A 40 -26.06 -7.33 16.48
N THR A 41 -25.46 -6.79 15.42
CA THR A 41 -24.07 -6.29 15.48
C THR A 41 -23.90 -5.20 16.53
N ALA A 42 -24.82 -4.22 16.58
CA ALA A 42 -24.84 -3.20 17.62
C ALA A 42 -25.02 -3.82 19.03
N GLY A 43 -25.87 -4.83 19.16
CA GLY A 43 -26.07 -5.59 20.40
C GLY A 43 -24.81 -6.32 20.87
N LEU A 44 -24.08 -6.98 19.96
CA LEU A 44 -22.81 -7.66 20.25
C LEU A 44 -21.71 -6.67 20.69
N ILE A 45 -21.69 -5.47 20.10
CA ILE A 45 -20.77 -4.40 20.52
C ILE A 45 -21.15 -3.86 21.90
N ALA A 46 -22.45 -3.74 22.19
CA ALA A 46 -22.93 -3.36 23.52
C ALA A 46 -22.56 -4.40 24.59
N ASP A 47 -22.65 -5.70 24.29
CA ASP A 47 -22.31 -6.76 25.24
C ASP A 47 -20.79 -6.84 25.55
N LYS A 48 -19.93 -6.20 24.76
CA LYS A 48 -18.50 -6.02 25.06
C LYS A 48 -18.23 -4.88 26.05
N GLN A 49 -19.27 -4.17 26.48
CA GLN A 49 -19.18 -3.01 27.36
C GLN A 49 -20.01 -3.26 28.62
N SER A 50 -19.54 -2.76 29.76
CA SER A 50 -20.39 -2.60 30.93
C SER A 50 -21.04 -1.22 30.87
N TYR A 51 -22.38 -1.16 30.81
CA TYR A 51 -23.12 0.09 30.64
C TYR A 51 -24.38 0.15 31.51
N ALA A 52 -24.66 1.32 32.06
CA ALA A 52 -25.92 1.65 32.74
C ALA A 52 -26.77 2.63 31.91
N THR A 53 -26.17 3.26 30.90
CA THR A 53 -26.82 4.15 29.94
C THR A 53 -26.68 3.55 28.55
N ALA A 54 -27.71 3.66 27.72
CA ALA A 54 -27.64 3.34 26.29
C ALA A 54 -28.08 4.55 25.46
N ILE A 55 -27.63 4.62 24.21
CA ILE A 55 -28.09 5.62 23.25
C ILE A 55 -28.85 4.90 22.14
N LEU A 56 -30.06 5.37 21.83
CA LEU A 56 -30.94 4.80 20.83
C LEU A 56 -31.04 5.74 19.63
N ILE A 57 -30.71 5.23 18.45
CA ILE A 57 -30.80 5.95 17.18
C ILE A 57 -31.57 5.15 16.13
N ASN A 58 -32.23 5.83 15.19
CA ASN A 58 -32.90 5.15 14.08
C ASN A 58 -31.88 4.79 12.98
N ALA A 59 -31.83 3.52 12.63
CA ALA A 59 -30.93 3.02 11.59
C ALA A 59 -31.39 3.28 10.15
N ASP A 60 -32.66 3.63 9.95
CA ASP A 60 -33.30 3.70 8.63
C ASP A 60 -33.37 5.12 8.06
N SER A 61 -33.19 6.17 8.88
CA SER A 61 -33.42 7.54 8.42
C SER A 61 -32.51 8.63 8.97
N THR A 62 -31.60 8.34 9.92
CA THR A 62 -30.84 9.40 10.61
C THR A 62 -29.39 9.04 10.94
N MET A 63 -28.57 8.71 9.94
CA MET A 63 -27.11 8.53 10.12
C MET A 63 -26.44 9.82 10.67
N ALA A 64 -26.92 10.99 10.25
CA ALA A 64 -26.44 12.28 10.75
C ALA A 64 -26.72 12.50 12.24
N ASP A 65 -27.91 12.13 12.74
CA ASP A 65 -28.20 12.21 14.18
C ASP A 65 -27.32 11.21 14.95
N GLY A 66 -27.10 10.03 14.35
CA GLY A 66 -26.14 9.03 14.82
C GLY A 66 -24.72 9.57 14.99
N LEU A 67 -24.20 10.31 14.02
CA LEU A 67 -22.86 10.94 14.13
C LEU A 67 -22.71 11.75 15.42
N SER A 68 -23.70 12.61 15.72
CA SER A 68 -23.68 13.46 16.91
C SER A 68 -23.69 12.67 18.23
N ALA A 69 -24.23 11.44 18.22
CA ALA A 69 -24.30 10.56 19.38
C ALA A 69 -22.93 10.06 19.86
N SER A 70 -21.91 10.03 19.00
CA SER A 70 -20.59 9.46 19.32
C SER A 70 -19.93 10.15 20.53
N GLY A 71 -19.95 11.48 20.56
CA GLY A 71 -19.42 12.23 21.70
C GLY A 71 -20.18 11.95 23.01
N LEU A 72 -21.50 11.80 22.92
CA LEU A 72 -22.36 11.49 24.05
C LEU A 72 -22.12 10.06 24.56
N ALA A 73 -21.89 9.11 23.65
CA ALA A 73 -21.51 7.74 23.99
C ALA A 73 -20.22 7.72 24.82
N GLY A 74 -19.23 8.53 24.43
CA GLY A 74 -18.01 8.76 25.21
C GLY A 74 -18.26 9.38 26.59
N ALA A 75 -19.08 10.44 26.64
CA ALA A 75 -19.39 11.17 27.87
C ALA A 75 -20.15 10.32 28.91
N THR A 76 -21.01 9.41 28.43
CA THR A 76 -21.88 8.58 29.27
C THR A 76 -21.40 7.12 29.42
N ASN A 77 -20.30 6.75 28.76
CA ASN A 77 -19.83 5.36 28.64
C ASN A 77 -20.96 4.40 28.20
N ALA A 78 -21.66 4.78 27.13
CA ALA A 78 -22.84 4.10 26.64
C ALA A 78 -22.61 3.48 25.25
N PRO A 79 -23.14 2.29 24.97
CA PRO A 79 -23.21 1.79 23.60
C PRO A 79 -24.25 2.58 22.80
N ILE A 80 -24.04 2.58 21.48
CA ILE A 80 -25.04 3.05 20.51
C ILE A 80 -25.80 1.83 20.01
N LEU A 81 -27.10 1.81 20.29
CA LEU A 81 -28.05 0.80 19.88
C LEU A 81 -28.95 1.36 18.77
N LEU A 82 -29.37 0.45 17.89
CA LEU A 82 -30.12 0.80 16.68
C LEU A 82 -31.59 0.45 16.83
N THR A 83 -32.50 1.29 16.35
CA THR A 83 -33.94 1.00 16.29
C THR A 83 -34.51 1.31 14.91
N LYS A 84 -35.77 0.99 14.69
CA LYS A 84 -36.59 1.52 13.60
C LYS A 84 -37.46 2.66 14.12
N LYS A 85 -38.15 3.36 13.20
CA LYS A 85 -39.03 4.48 13.56
C LYS A 85 -40.12 4.12 14.55
N ASN A 86 -40.79 3.00 14.33
CA ASN A 86 -42.00 2.58 15.03
C ASN A 86 -41.88 1.17 15.62
N ASN A 87 -40.66 0.67 15.78
CA ASN A 87 -40.41 -0.66 16.31
C ASN A 87 -38.98 -0.76 16.86
N ILE A 88 -38.83 -1.36 18.04
CA ILE A 88 -37.53 -1.76 18.60
C ILE A 88 -37.29 -3.23 18.21
N PRO A 89 -36.33 -3.53 17.33
CA PRO A 89 -35.99 -4.91 16.99
C PRO A 89 -35.59 -5.71 18.24
N ASN A 90 -35.91 -7.01 18.26
CA ASN A 90 -35.67 -7.85 19.44
C ASN A 90 -34.18 -7.90 19.86
N ALA A 91 -33.26 -7.87 18.89
CA ALA A 91 -31.82 -7.77 19.14
C ALA A 91 -31.48 -6.53 20.01
N THR A 92 -32.04 -5.39 19.65
CA THR A 92 -31.93 -4.11 20.37
C THR A 92 -32.62 -4.18 21.72
N LEU A 93 -33.86 -4.69 21.77
CA LEU A 93 -34.66 -4.73 22.99
C LEU A 93 -33.94 -5.44 24.14
N LYS A 94 -33.35 -6.61 23.85
CA LYS A 94 -32.58 -7.40 24.83
C LYS A 94 -31.41 -6.64 25.47
N ARG A 95 -30.86 -5.63 24.77
CA ARG A 95 -29.72 -4.83 25.25
C ARG A 95 -30.19 -3.51 25.84
N VAL A 96 -31.25 -2.90 25.33
CA VAL A 96 -31.78 -1.64 25.87
C VAL A 96 -32.39 -1.85 27.25
N GLU A 97 -33.02 -3.00 27.52
CA GLU A 97 -33.59 -3.35 28.84
C GLU A 97 -32.53 -3.56 29.93
N LYS A 98 -31.24 -3.68 29.57
CA LYS A 98 -30.13 -3.71 30.55
C LYS A 98 -29.75 -2.32 31.05
N ALA A 99 -30.18 -1.25 30.38
CA ALA A 99 -29.84 0.11 30.75
C ALA A 99 -30.85 0.70 31.74
N ASN A 100 -30.36 1.49 32.70
CA ASN A 100 -31.20 2.28 33.59
C ASN A 100 -31.69 3.57 32.91
N LYS A 101 -30.91 4.06 31.95
CA LYS A 101 -31.17 5.29 31.21
C LYS A 101 -30.96 5.12 29.71
N VAL A 102 -31.85 5.69 28.92
CA VAL A 102 -31.76 5.72 27.46
C VAL A 102 -31.85 7.16 26.95
N TYR A 103 -30.84 7.55 26.18
CA TYR A 103 -30.91 8.75 25.36
C TYR A 103 -31.50 8.40 24.00
N ILE A 104 -32.59 9.05 23.60
CA ILE A 104 -33.16 8.92 22.25
C ILE A 104 -32.66 10.09 21.43
N ILE A 105 -31.93 9.84 20.34
CA ILE A 105 -31.41 10.91 19.47
C ILE A 105 -32.30 11.02 18.24
N GLY A 106 -32.84 12.21 18.01
CA GLY A 106 -33.72 12.51 16.89
C GLY A 106 -35.17 12.76 17.29
N GLY A 107 -35.88 13.43 16.39
CA GLY A 107 -37.27 13.82 16.57
C GLY A 107 -38.26 12.66 16.52
N GLU A 108 -39.53 12.92 16.84
CA GLU A 108 -40.62 11.94 16.74
C GLU A 108 -40.85 11.42 15.30
N SER A 109 -40.43 12.19 14.30
CA SER A 109 -40.42 11.74 12.90
C SER A 109 -39.38 10.64 12.62
N SER A 110 -38.30 10.60 13.41
CA SER A 110 -37.24 9.59 13.34
C SER A 110 -37.54 8.41 14.26
N ILE A 111 -37.80 8.65 15.55
CA ILE A 111 -38.18 7.60 16.51
C ILE A 111 -39.47 8.06 17.17
N ASP A 112 -40.56 7.35 16.94
CA ASP A 112 -41.89 7.80 17.35
C ASP A 112 -42.04 7.94 18.87
N LYS A 113 -43.11 8.62 19.27
CA LYS A 113 -43.40 8.84 20.69
C LYS A 113 -43.73 7.53 21.41
N ALA A 114 -44.35 6.58 20.71
CA ALA A 114 -44.73 5.27 21.26
C ALA A 114 -43.51 4.48 21.74
N THR A 115 -42.39 4.53 21.00
CA THR A 115 -41.11 3.93 21.39
C THR A 115 -40.59 4.53 22.71
N GLU A 116 -40.68 5.85 22.87
CA GLU A 116 -40.29 6.52 24.12
C GLU A 116 -41.20 6.12 25.29
N THR A 117 -42.53 6.10 25.09
CA THR A 117 -43.50 5.67 26.11
C THR A 117 -43.25 4.22 26.52
N PHE A 118 -43.01 3.33 25.56
CA PHE A 118 -42.70 1.92 25.83
C PHE A 118 -41.47 1.75 26.74
N LEU A 119 -40.41 2.53 26.53
CA LEU A 119 -39.22 2.50 27.39
C LEU A 119 -39.53 3.03 28.80
N LYS A 120 -40.36 4.08 28.92
CA LYS A 120 -40.80 4.62 30.22
C LYS A 120 -41.63 3.62 31.00
N ASP A 121 -42.56 2.93 30.34
CA ASP A 121 -43.43 1.93 30.96
C ASP A 121 -42.64 0.72 31.48
N LYS A 122 -41.45 0.47 30.91
CA LYS A 122 -40.47 -0.51 31.40
C LYS A 122 -39.64 -0.03 32.59
N GLY A 123 -39.86 1.20 33.07
CA GLY A 123 -39.12 1.80 34.17
C GLY A 123 -37.74 2.36 33.79
N ILE A 124 -37.48 2.55 32.49
CA ILE A 124 -36.19 3.05 31.98
C ILE A 124 -36.25 4.58 31.89
N GLU A 125 -35.34 5.29 32.55
CA GLU A 125 -35.23 6.75 32.44
C GLU A 125 -34.94 7.11 30.98
N THR A 126 -35.78 7.95 30.37
CA THR A 126 -35.66 8.27 28.94
C THR A 126 -35.56 9.76 28.72
N LYS A 127 -34.51 10.17 27.98
CA LYS A 127 -34.27 11.57 27.60
C LYS A 127 -34.11 11.69 26.10
N ARG A 128 -35.03 12.39 25.45
CA ARG A 128 -34.96 12.67 24.01
C ARG A 128 -34.15 13.94 23.75
N LEU A 129 -33.15 13.83 22.88
CA LEU A 129 -32.37 14.94 22.35
C LEU A 129 -32.75 15.13 20.88
N GLN A 130 -33.47 16.21 20.59
CA GLN A 130 -34.03 16.49 19.27
C GLN A 130 -33.95 17.98 18.96
N GLY A 131 -33.94 18.32 17.68
CA GLY A 131 -34.15 19.66 17.16
C GLY A 131 -35.06 19.63 15.92
N ASN A 132 -35.35 20.80 15.35
CA ASN A 132 -36.15 20.91 14.13
C ASN A 132 -35.44 20.31 12.90
N ASP A 133 -34.12 20.16 12.98
CA ASP A 133 -33.27 19.52 11.99
C ASP A 133 -32.07 18.83 12.65
N ARG A 134 -31.24 18.17 11.84
CA ARG A 134 -30.02 17.47 12.27
C ARG A 134 -28.98 18.41 12.90
N ILE A 135 -28.87 19.65 12.44
CA ILE A 135 -27.95 20.65 13.00
C ILE A 135 -28.35 20.98 14.44
N LYS A 136 -29.62 21.32 14.65
CA LYS A 136 -30.15 21.65 15.97
C LYS A 136 -30.14 20.44 16.91
N THR A 137 -30.38 19.24 16.39
CA THR A 137 -30.22 17.99 17.15
C THR A 137 -28.77 17.86 17.64
N SER A 138 -27.78 18.06 16.78
CA SER A 138 -26.36 18.01 17.17
C SER A 138 -25.99 19.06 18.23
N TYR A 139 -26.57 20.27 18.16
CA TYR A 139 -26.35 21.30 19.19
C TYR A 139 -26.93 20.90 20.54
N ASN A 140 -28.10 20.25 20.56
CA ASN A 140 -28.73 19.79 21.79
C ASN A 140 -27.96 18.60 22.39
N VAL A 141 -27.37 17.75 21.56
CA VAL A 141 -26.42 16.71 22.01
C VAL A 141 -25.15 17.34 22.59
N ALA A 142 -24.58 18.35 21.93
CA ALA A 142 -23.40 19.06 22.44
C ALA A 142 -23.64 19.75 23.79
N LYS A 143 -24.83 20.35 23.98
CA LYS A 143 -25.25 20.91 25.27
C LYS A 143 -25.35 19.85 26.35
N GLU A 144 -25.88 18.67 26.03
CA GLU A 144 -25.96 17.56 26.98
C GLU A 144 -24.57 17.11 27.40
N ILE A 145 -23.66 16.91 26.44
CA ILE A 145 -22.25 16.57 26.70
C ILE A 145 -21.63 17.61 27.64
N ASN A 146 -21.80 18.90 27.36
CA ASN A 146 -21.25 19.98 28.18
C ASN A 146 -21.85 20.03 29.60
N SER A 147 -23.05 19.50 29.82
CA SER A 147 -23.64 19.37 31.15
C SER A 147 -23.08 18.18 31.95
N ILE A 148 -22.55 17.16 31.25
CA ILE A 148 -21.93 15.97 31.84
C ILE A 148 -20.45 16.21 32.11
N ASN A 149 -19.73 16.79 31.15
CA ASN A 149 -18.31 17.12 31.27
C ASN A 149 -17.98 18.42 30.52
N LYS A 150 -17.02 19.19 31.05
CA LYS A 150 -16.55 20.42 30.38
C LYS A 150 -16.01 20.08 28.99
N VAL A 151 -16.57 20.72 27.97
CA VAL A 151 -16.10 20.61 26.58
C VAL A 151 -14.84 21.46 26.39
N ASN A 152 -13.75 20.82 25.99
CA ASN A 152 -12.48 21.47 25.62
C ASN A 152 -12.07 21.19 24.16
N LYS A 153 -12.83 20.33 23.46
CA LYS A 153 -12.65 19.96 22.07
C LYS A 153 -13.98 19.94 21.35
N VAL A 154 -14.05 20.45 20.13
CA VAL A 154 -15.23 20.41 19.27
C VAL A 154 -14.84 19.87 17.91
N ILE A 155 -15.71 19.04 17.33
CA ILE A 155 -15.54 18.49 15.99
C ILE A 155 -16.67 19.00 15.11
N LEU A 156 -16.33 19.75 14.07
CA LEU A 156 -17.26 20.33 13.10
C LEU A 156 -17.32 19.43 11.86
N THR A 157 -18.52 19.11 11.42
CA THR A 157 -18.80 18.28 10.24
C THR A 157 -19.90 18.93 9.40
N ASN A 158 -19.97 18.60 8.11
CA ASN A 158 -21.08 19.05 7.27
C ASN A 158 -22.29 18.13 7.50
N ALA A 159 -23.47 18.73 7.66
CA ALA A 159 -24.72 18.04 7.93
C ALA A 159 -25.30 17.33 6.70
N PHE A 160 -24.91 17.73 5.50
CA PHE A 160 -25.57 17.36 4.23
C PHE A 160 -24.63 16.72 3.20
N LYS A 161 -23.31 16.80 3.43
CA LYS A 161 -22.27 16.30 2.52
C LYS A 161 -21.15 15.66 3.33
N GLY A 162 -20.44 14.71 2.74
CA GLY A 162 -19.26 14.12 3.38
C GLY A 162 -19.58 13.32 4.65
N GLU A 163 -20.76 12.68 4.75
CA GLU A 163 -21.08 11.81 5.90
C GLU A 163 -20.00 10.73 6.18
N PRO A 164 -19.36 10.10 5.16
CA PRO A 164 -18.24 9.18 5.41
C PRO A 164 -16.99 9.84 6.01
N ASP A 165 -16.69 11.08 5.61
CA ASP A 165 -15.59 11.87 6.20
C ASP A 165 -15.90 12.11 7.68
N ALA A 166 -17.12 12.55 7.99
CA ALA A 166 -17.59 12.76 9.35
C ALA A 166 -17.55 11.48 10.19
N MET A 167 -17.87 10.32 9.64
CA MET A 167 -17.85 9.05 10.38
C MET A 167 -16.44 8.66 10.83
N SER A 168 -15.41 9.06 10.07
CA SER A 168 -14.02 8.72 10.35
C SER A 168 -13.50 9.27 11.69
N ILE A 169 -14.16 10.28 12.26
CA ILE A 169 -13.78 10.89 13.56
C ILE A 169 -14.60 10.34 14.74
N ALA A 170 -15.58 9.46 14.51
CA ALA A 170 -16.53 9.03 15.54
C ALA A 170 -15.84 8.39 16.75
N SER A 171 -14.85 7.51 16.54
CA SER A 171 -14.08 6.89 17.62
C SER A 171 -13.28 7.90 18.45
N VAL A 172 -12.74 8.94 17.80
CA VAL A 172 -12.06 10.04 18.49
C VAL A 172 -13.04 10.84 19.33
N ALA A 173 -14.25 11.12 18.80
CA ALA A 173 -15.29 11.81 19.55
C ALA A 173 -15.70 11.03 20.81
N VAL A 174 -15.81 9.69 20.71
CA VAL A 174 -16.03 8.81 21.87
C VAL A 174 -14.85 8.89 22.85
N ARG A 175 -13.61 8.72 22.38
CA ARG A 175 -12.40 8.73 23.21
C ARG A 175 -12.25 10.04 23.99
N ASP A 176 -12.41 11.15 23.28
CA ASP A 176 -12.15 12.50 23.80
C ASP A 176 -13.40 13.11 24.45
N LYS A 177 -14.54 12.41 24.42
CA LYS A 177 -15.84 12.89 24.91
C LYS A 177 -16.23 14.22 24.27
N ALA A 178 -15.86 14.38 23.00
CA ALA A 178 -15.97 15.63 22.25
C ALA A 178 -17.27 15.63 21.44
N PRO A 179 -18.07 16.72 21.48
CA PRO A 179 -19.25 16.84 20.63
C PRO A 179 -18.86 16.87 19.14
N ILE A 180 -19.58 16.07 18.35
CA ILE A 180 -19.65 16.25 16.89
C ILE A 180 -20.82 17.18 16.61
N ILE A 181 -20.49 18.36 16.10
CA ILE A 181 -21.43 19.40 15.71
C ILE A 181 -21.60 19.39 14.20
N LEU A 182 -22.85 19.26 13.75
CA LEU A 182 -23.22 19.34 12.35
C LEU A 182 -23.43 20.79 11.95
N THR A 183 -22.98 21.17 10.76
CA THR A 183 -23.04 22.53 10.22
C THR A 183 -23.50 22.51 8.76
N ASP A 184 -23.80 23.67 8.17
CA ASP A 184 -24.01 23.77 6.72
C ASP A 184 -22.70 23.73 5.91
N GLY A 185 -21.56 23.63 6.59
CA GLY A 185 -20.22 23.70 6.01
C GLY A 185 -19.74 25.11 5.69
N LYS A 186 -20.52 26.15 5.99
CA LYS A 186 -20.20 27.54 5.66
C LYS A 186 -19.98 28.42 6.88
N SER A 187 -20.76 28.22 7.94
CA SER A 187 -20.66 29.01 9.17
C SER A 187 -21.25 28.29 10.38
N VAL A 188 -20.94 28.79 11.57
CA VAL A 188 -21.56 28.39 12.85
C VAL A 188 -21.95 29.62 13.65
N PRO A 189 -23.00 29.55 14.50
CA PRO A 189 -23.47 30.69 15.30
C PRO A 189 -22.69 30.89 16.59
N PHE A 190 -21.51 30.29 16.73
CA PHE A 190 -20.68 30.31 17.94
C PHE A 190 -19.20 30.42 17.57
N ASN A 191 -18.37 30.84 18.52
CA ASN A 191 -16.90 30.77 18.39
C ASN A 191 -16.35 29.55 19.13
N THR A 192 -15.12 29.21 18.80
CA THR A 192 -14.35 28.09 19.38
C THR A 192 -13.08 28.61 20.05
N THR A 193 -13.04 29.89 20.43
CA THR A 193 -11.86 30.52 21.04
C THR A 193 -11.49 29.79 22.34
N GLY A 194 -10.24 29.32 22.43
CA GLY A 194 -9.75 28.55 23.58
C GLY A 194 -10.24 27.11 23.64
N ILE A 195 -10.89 26.60 22.58
CA ILE A 195 -11.35 25.22 22.43
C ILE A 195 -10.59 24.61 21.26
N GLU A 196 -10.06 23.39 21.42
CA GLU A 196 -9.44 22.66 20.32
C GLU A 196 -10.53 22.31 19.29
N SER A 197 -10.41 22.76 18.05
CA SER A 197 -11.45 22.59 17.04
C SER A 197 -10.92 21.85 15.81
N TYR A 198 -11.69 20.88 15.32
CA TYR A 198 -11.41 20.17 14.07
C TYR A 198 -12.55 20.40 13.08
N ALA A 199 -12.23 20.62 11.81
CA ALA A 199 -13.20 20.63 10.72
C ALA A 199 -12.94 19.43 9.82
N ILE A 200 -13.88 18.49 9.77
CA ILE A 200 -13.72 17.22 9.06
C ILE A 200 -14.33 17.32 7.66
N GLY A 201 -13.52 17.02 6.66
CA GLY A 201 -13.88 17.09 5.24
C GLY A 201 -13.08 18.13 4.44
N GLY A 202 -13.03 17.90 3.13
CA GLY A 202 -12.36 18.79 2.17
C GLY A 202 -13.09 20.14 1.98
N THR A 203 -12.48 21.04 1.21
CA THR A 203 -13.02 22.39 0.92
C THR A 203 -14.40 22.38 0.24
N SER A 204 -14.73 21.31 -0.49
CA SER A 204 -16.05 21.09 -1.10
C SER A 204 -17.19 20.84 -0.09
N SER A 205 -16.84 20.42 1.13
CA SER A 205 -17.78 20.15 2.22
C SER A 205 -17.70 21.18 3.34
N MET A 206 -16.51 21.71 3.63
CA MET A 206 -16.27 22.66 4.73
C MET A 206 -15.49 23.84 4.16
N SER A 207 -16.09 25.03 4.11
CA SER A 207 -15.48 26.23 3.51
C SER A 207 -14.25 26.70 4.30
N ASP A 208 -13.31 27.36 3.64
CA ASP A 208 -12.16 27.96 4.32
C ASP A 208 -12.58 29.06 5.29
N LYS A 209 -13.68 29.76 4.99
CA LYS A 209 -14.27 30.72 5.91
C LYS A 209 -14.66 30.07 7.24
N LEU A 210 -15.38 28.95 7.22
CA LEU A 210 -15.77 28.24 8.45
C LEU A 210 -14.53 27.82 9.23
N VAL A 211 -13.53 27.26 8.55
CA VAL A 211 -12.29 26.80 9.19
C VAL A 211 -11.54 27.95 9.85
N ASN A 212 -11.42 29.09 9.17
CA ASN A 212 -10.74 30.28 9.70
C ASN A 212 -11.51 30.93 10.86
N ASP A 213 -12.83 31.12 10.71
CA ASP A 213 -13.69 31.73 11.74
C ASP A 213 -13.69 30.91 13.05
N THR A 214 -13.48 29.60 12.94
CA THR A 214 -13.49 28.66 14.07
C THR A 214 -12.09 28.19 14.47
N ASN A 215 -11.03 28.78 13.93
CA ASN A 215 -9.64 28.38 14.19
C ASN A 215 -9.45 26.84 14.18
N SER A 216 -10.13 26.16 13.25
CA SER A 216 -10.20 24.70 13.23
C SER A 216 -9.02 24.09 12.49
N THR A 217 -8.51 22.97 12.97
CA THR A 217 -7.62 22.12 12.17
C THR A 217 -8.45 21.32 11.17
N ARG A 218 -8.25 21.55 9.87
CA ARG A 218 -8.92 20.79 8.82
C ARG A 218 -8.33 19.37 8.70
N LEU A 219 -9.18 18.36 8.70
CA LEU A 219 -8.84 16.98 8.34
C LEU A 219 -9.77 16.50 7.22
N GLY A 220 -9.30 16.56 5.97
CA GLY A 220 -10.06 16.19 4.80
C GLY A 220 -9.16 15.67 3.68
N GLY A 221 -9.65 14.64 2.97
CA GLY A 221 -8.95 13.93 1.92
C GLY A 221 -9.55 14.11 0.53
N ALA A 222 -8.90 13.48 -0.45
CA ALA A 222 -9.44 13.35 -1.80
C ALA A 222 -10.72 12.51 -1.83
N ASP A 223 -10.81 11.54 -0.92
CA ASP A 223 -11.99 10.71 -0.68
C ASP A 223 -12.12 10.36 0.81
N ARG A 224 -13.14 9.55 1.14
CA ARG A 224 -13.43 9.11 2.51
C ARG A 224 -12.30 8.31 3.16
N TYR A 225 -11.54 7.55 2.37
CA TYR A 225 -10.46 6.71 2.86
C TYR A 225 -9.21 7.55 3.13
N ASP A 226 -8.93 8.56 2.29
CA ASP A 226 -7.87 9.54 2.53
C ASP A 226 -8.21 10.44 3.74
N THR A 227 -9.47 10.86 3.90
CA THR A 227 -9.91 11.56 5.12
C THR A 227 -9.68 10.69 6.36
N ASN A 228 -10.12 9.42 6.32
CA ASN A 228 -9.91 8.47 7.40
C ASN A 228 -8.42 8.28 7.73
N LYS A 229 -7.58 8.08 6.71
CA LYS A 229 -6.11 7.99 6.86
C LYS A 229 -5.52 9.22 7.54
N LYS A 230 -5.90 10.43 7.12
CA LYS A 230 -5.41 11.68 7.73
C LYS A 230 -5.82 11.80 9.20
N ILE A 231 -7.04 11.40 9.53
CA ILE A 231 -7.52 11.36 10.92
C ILE A 231 -6.72 10.35 11.75
N VAL A 232 -6.54 9.12 11.24
CA VAL A 232 -5.78 8.08 11.94
C VAL A 232 -4.35 8.54 12.19
N ASN A 233 -3.65 9.02 11.16
CA ASN A 233 -2.26 9.46 11.27
C ASN A 233 -2.08 10.68 12.19
N LYS A 234 -3.07 11.57 12.27
CA LYS A 234 -2.99 12.79 13.10
C LYS A 234 -3.30 12.51 14.57
N LEU A 235 -4.28 11.65 14.85
CA LEU A 235 -4.91 11.53 16.16
C LEU A 235 -4.63 10.21 16.89
N TYR A 236 -3.87 9.32 16.26
CA TYR A 236 -3.38 8.08 16.82
C TYR A 236 -1.88 7.96 16.54
N ASN A 237 -1.11 7.43 17.51
CA ASN A 237 0.35 7.33 17.39
C ASN A 237 0.81 5.91 17.72
N GLY A 238 1.72 5.36 16.91
CA GLY A 238 2.36 4.06 17.15
C GLY A 238 1.40 2.86 17.16
N ILE A 239 0.22 2.98 16.55
CA ILE A 239 -0.79 1.93 16.58
C ILE A 239 -0.47 0.79 15.62
N LYS A 240 -0.62 -0.45 16.08
CA LYS A 240 -0.56 -1.67 15.26
C LYS A 240 -1.83 -2.51 15.30
N GLU A 241 -2.82 -2.11 16.10
CA GLU A 241 -4.11 -2.78 16.17
C GLU A 241 -5.18 -1.89 15.54
N PHE A 242 -6.05 -2.49 14.71
CA PHE A 242 -7.05 -1.74 13.97
C PHE A 242 -8.41 -2.43 14.04
N TYR A 243 -9.46 -1.62 14.12
CA TYR A 243 -10.77 -2.05 13.66
C TYR A 243 -10.92 -1.69 12.18
N ILE A 244 -11.63 -2.50 11.40
CA ILE A 244 -12.03 -2.14 10.03
C ILE A 244 -13.55 -2.20 9.90
N ALA A 245 -14.12 -1.26 9.14
CA ALA A 245 -15.55 -1.21 8.85
C ALA A 245 -15.78 -0.67 7.45
N SER A 246 -16.96 -0.91 6.87
CA SER A 246 -17.27 -0.43 5.53
C SER A 246 -17.24 1.09 5.48
N GLY A 247 -16.60 1.65 4.46
CA GLY A 247 -16.67 3.08 4.15
C GLY A 247 -18.01 3.47 3.52
N THR A 248 -18.83 2.52 3.07
CA THR A 248 -20.14 2.75 2.44
C THR A 248 -21.32 2.43 3.36
N ASP A 249 -21.23 1.37 4.17
CA ASP A 249 -22.20 1.07 5.25
C ASP A 249 -21.71 1.61 6.60
N LEU A 250 -21.87 2.92 6.78
CA LEU A 250 -21.32 3.68 7.90
C LEU A 250 -21.91 3.29 9.27
N VAL A 251 -23.03 2.55 9.30
CA VAL A 251 -23.69 2.18 10.55
C VAL A 251 -22.76 1.37 11.46
N TYR A 252 -21.90 0.53 10.87
CA TYR A 252 -20.99 -0.33 11.61
C TYR A 252 -19.83 0.44 12.22
N ALA A 253 -19.28 1.42 11.49
CA ALA A 253 -18.30 2.35 12.03
C ALA A 253 -18.90 3.17 13.19
N LEU A 254 -20.16 3.58 13.07
CA LEU A 254 -20.86 4.31 14.12
C LEU A 254 -20.99 3.49 15.40
N VAL A 255 -21.59 2.30 15.33
CA VAL A 255 -21.78 1.49 16.55
C VAL A 255 -20.44 1.00 17.10
N GLY A 256 -19.50 0.66 16.22
CA GLY A 256 -18.13 0.24 16.56
C GLY A 256 -17.31 1.33 17.25
N SER A 257 -17.60 2.61 16.99
CA SER A 257 -16.88 3.73 17.59
C SER A 257 -16.84 3.67 19.13
N THR A 258 -17.88 3.10 19.75
CA THR A 258 -18.03 3.00 21.21
C THR A 258 -17.00 2.10 21.89
N ILE A 259 -16.49 1.10 21.18
CA ILE A 259 -15.40 0.21 21.64
C ILE A 259 -14.03 0.58 21.06
N ALA A 260 -14.01 1.34 19.97
CA ALA A 260 -12.81 1.70 19.23
C ALA A 260 -12.12 2.97 19.76
N LYS A 261 -12.07 3.18 21.08
CA LYS A 261 -11.57 4.43 21.69
C LYS A 261 -10.10 4.70 21.35
N ASN A 262 -9.22 3.76 21.69
CA ASN A 262 -7.76 3.90 21.48
C ASN A 262 -7.25 3.13 20.26
N THR A 263 -8.13 2.34 19.64
CA THR A 263 -7.86 1.53 18.45
C THR A 263 -8.67 2.13 17.31
N PRO A 264 -8.05 2.73 16.29
CA PRO A 264 -8.74 3.43 15.22
C PRO A 264 -9.62 2.48 14.40
N ILE A 265 -10.74 3.00 13.90
CA ILE A 265 -11.53 2.36 12.85
C ILE A 265 -11.02 2.86 11.51
N VAL A 266 -10.49 1.95 10.71
CA VAL A 266 -10.10 2.22 9.33
C VAL A 266 -11.29 1.89 8.43
N LEU A 267 -11.72 2.87 7.63
CA LEU A 267 -12.76 2.65 6.63
C LEU A 267 -12.16 1.91 5.45
N VAL A 268 -12.77 0.80 5.07
CA VAL A 268 -12.32 -0.04 3.95
C VAL A 268 -13.49 -0.47 3.09
N ASP A 269 -13.28 -0.46 1.78
CA ASP A 269 -14.10 -1.17 0.79
C ASP A 269 -13.17 -1.73 -0.30
N ASP A 270 -13.74 -2.32 -1.34
CA ASP A 270 -12.97 -2.84 -2.47
C ASP A 270 -12.10 -1.73 -3.10
N ASN A 271 -10.81 -2.02 -3.30
CA ASN A 271 -9.81 -1.14 -3.89
C ASN A 271 -9.63 0.22 -3.19
N SER A 272 -10.20 0.41 -1.99
CA SER A 272 -9.94 1.56 -1.13
C SER A 272 -8.47 1.62 -0.71
N ASN A 273 -7.99 2.83 -0.37
CA ASN A 273 -6.65 3.02 0.19
C ASN A 273 -6.57 2.41 1.61
N LYS A 274 -5.78 1.36 1.74
CA LYS A 274 -5.60 0.58 2.98
C LYS A 274 -4.21 0.75 3.59
N THR A 275 -3.41 1.72 3.12
CA THR A 275 -2.03 1.93 3.56
C THR A 275 -1.86 2.12 5.08
N VAL A 276 -2.92 2.58 5.78
CA VAL A 276 -2.96 2.69 7.25
C VAL A 276 -2.74 1.34 7.94
N LEU A 277 -3.13 0.24 7.29
CA LEU A 277 -3.03 -1.12 7.85
C LEU A 277 -1.63 -1.74 7.69
N LYS A 278 -0.68 -1.05 7.04
CA LYS A 278 0.69 -1.57 6.90
C LYS A 278 1.32 -1.82 8.26
N GLY A 279 1.85 -3.03 8.46
CA GLY A 279 2.45 -3.42 9.73
C GLY A 279 1.46 -3.65 10.88
N ALA A 280 0.17 -3.76 10.59
CA ALA A 280 -0.84 -4.15 11.58
C ALA A 280 -0.53 -5.53 12.16
N THR A 281 -0.55 -5.65 13.49
CA THR A 281 -0.39 -6.91 14.23
C THR A 281 -1.73 -7.55 14.58
N LYS A 282 -2.83 -6.79 14.52
CA LYS A 282 -4.17 -7.28 14.75
C LYS A 282 -5.20 -6.43 14.01
N ILE A 283 -6.15 -7.10 13.35
CA ILE A 283 -7.29 -6.45 12.73
C ILE A 283 -8.58 -7.15 13.19
N THR A 284 -9.59 -6.35 13.55
CA THR A 284 -10.95 -6.84 13.81
C THR A 284 -11.95 -6.13 12.91
N ALA A 285 -12.64 -6.87 12.06
CA ALA A 285 -13.72 -6.38 11.23
C ALA A 285 -15.01 -6.20 12.02
N ILE A 286 -15.70 -5.08 11.81
CA ILE A 286 -16.98 -4.76 12.41
C ILE A 286 -18.06 -4.75 11.32
N GLY A 287 -19.09 -5.58 11.52
CA GLY A 287 -20.24 -5.66 10.64
C GLY A 287 -19.99 -6.42 9.35
N ASN A 288 -20.76 -6.07 8.33
CA ASN A 288 -20.71 -6.72 7.03
C ASN A 288 -19.66 -6.03 6.14
N LEU A 289 -18.53 -6.71 5.95
CA LEU A 289 -17.52 -6.33 4.96
C LEU A 289 -17.50 -7.37 3.83
N ASN A 290 -17.29 -6.90 2.60
CA ASN A 290 -17.12 -7.80 1.47
C ASN A 290 -15.81 -8.61 1.65
N ASN A 291 -15.80 -9.85 1.15
CA ASN A 291 -14.64 -10.73 1.30
C ASN A 291 -13.40 -10.14 0.63
N ASN A 292 -13.58 -9.43 -0.49
CA ASN A 292 -12.47 -8.78 -1.21
C ASN A 292 -11.78 -7.70 -0.34
N ALA A 293 -12.51 -6.80 0.34
CA ALA A 293 -11.86 -5.80 1.19
C ALA A 293 -11.17 -6.43 2.40
N ILE A 294 -11.70 -7.55 2.94
CA ILE A 294 -11.05 -8.32 4.01
C ILE A 294 -9.72 -8.90 3.50
N GLU A 295 -9.74 -9.58 2.36
CA GLU A 295 -8.54 -10.17 1.74
C GLU A 295 -7.50 -9.10 1.41
N GLN A 296 -7.94 -8.01 0.78
CA GLN A 296 -7.08 -6.86 0.48
C GLN A 296 -6.49 -6.21 1.74
N SER A 297 -7.25 -6.16 2.84
CA SER A 297 -6.72 -5.68 4.12
C SER A 297 -5.59 -6.58 4.62
N LEU A 298 -5.75 -7.91 4.54
CA LEU A 298 -4.70 -8.88 4.87
C LEU A 298 -3.48 -8.73 3.96
N ASN A 299 -3.70 -8.63 2.65
CA ASN A 299 -2.65 -8.50 1.65
C ASN A 299 -1.74 -7.29 1.92
N ILE A 300 -2.30 -6.14 2.29
CA ILE A 300 -1.51 -4.97 2.72
C ILE A 300 -0.64 -5.26 3.92
N THR A 301 -1.14 -5.99 4.93
CA THR A 301 -0.33 -6.34 6.11
C THR A 301 0.84 -7.26 5.78
N LYS A 302 0.66 -8.11 4.76
CA LYS A 302 1.63 -9.08 4.28
C LYS A 302 2.58 -8.51 3.22
N ASN A 303 2.32 -7.28 2.76
CA ASN A 303 3.03 -6.66 1.63
C ASN A 303 3.02 -7.55 0.37
N ILE A 304 1.89 -8.22 0.12
CA ILE A 304 1.62 -8.98 -1.09
C ILE A 304 0.50 -8.24 -1.83
N ALA A 305 0.58 -8.12 -3.16
CA ALA A 305 -0.32 -7.30 -3.97
C ALA A 305 -0.15 -5.77 -3.82
N SER A 306 -1.08 -4.98 -4.41
CA SER A 306 -0.94 -3.53 -4.50
C SER A 306 -0.61 -2.88 -3.15
N PRO A 307 0.47 -2.10 -3.02
CA PRO A 307 0.91 -1.51 -1.76
C PRO A 307 -0.04 -0.43 -1.24
N THR A 308 -1.03 -0.03 -2.04
CA THR A 308 -2.03 0.97 -1.68
C THR A 308 -3.37 0.34 -1.33
N THR A 309 -3.83 -0.62 -2.14
CA THR A 309 -5.18 -1.19 -2.00
C THR A 309 -5.20 -2.59 -1.41
N GLY A 310 -4.12 -3.36 -1.55
CA GLY A 310 -4.04 -4.79 -1.26
C GLY A 310 -4.72 -5.68 -2.30
N GLY A 311 -5.32 -5.07 -3.33
CA GLY A 311 -5.93 -5.76 -4.45
C GLY A 311 -4.91 -6.05 -5.54
N LYS A 312 -5.43 -6.55 -6.67
CA LYS A 312 -4.64 -6.74 -7.88
C LYS A 312 -3.96 -5.44 -8.28
N TYR A 313 -2.71 -5.52 -8.70
CA TYR A 313 -2.05 -4.44 -9.43
C TYR A 313 -2.86 -4.12 -10.68
N THR A 314 -2.87 -2.85 -11.06
CA THR A 314 -3.50 -2.39 -12.29
C THR A 314 -2.66 -2.79 -13.50
N VAL A 315 -3.30 -2.81 -14.66
CA VAL A 315 -2.62 -2.92 -15.96
C VAL A 315 -1.48 -1.91 -16.07
N LYS A 316 -1.74 -0.65 -15.69
CA LYS A 316 -0.75 0.43 -15.71
C LYS A 316 0.47 0.11 -14.84
N GLU A 317 0.27 -0.33 -13.61
CA GLU A 317 1.39 -0.70 -12.72
C GLU A 317 2.18 -1.90 -13.27
N ALA A 318 1.50 -2.86 -13.90
CA ALA A 318 2.15 -4.01 -14.53
C ALA A 318 2.96 -3.62 -15.77
N THR A 319 2.44 -2.72 -16.61
CA THR A 319 3.14 -2.27 -17.82
C THR A 319 4.28 -1.31 -17.49
N GLU A 320 4.11 -0.40 -16.52
CA GLU A 320 5.19 0.42 -15.99
C GLU A 320 6.32 -0.45 -15.43
N ARG A 321 6.01 -1.60 -14.82
CA ARG A 321 7.03 -2.55 -14.36
C ARG A 321 7.81 -3.18 -15.51
N ILE A 322 7.14 -3.61 -16.58
CA ILE A 322 7.82 -4.16 -17.77
C ILE A 322 8.62 -3.08 -18.48
N ALA A 323 8.04 -1.90 -18.71
CA ALA A 323 8.73 -0.76 -19.32
C ALA A 323 9.99 -0.40 -18.55
N TYR A 324 9.93 -0.39 -17.21
CA TYR A 324 11.10 -0.18 -16.36
C TYR A 324 12.18 -1.25 -16.56
N ILE A 325 11.80 -2.52 -16.68
CA ILE A 325 12.78 -3.60 -16.87
C ILE A 325 13.43 -3.51 -18.25
N LEU A 326 12.65 -3.18 -19.28
CA LEU A 326 13.12 -3.07 -20.66
C LEU A 326 13.81 -1.73 -20.99
N ASP A 327 13.84 -0.79 -20.05
CA ASP A 327 14.31 0.59 -20.25
C ASP A 327 13.56 1.33 -21.39
N GLU A 328 12.27 1.04 -21.54
CA GLU A 328 11.43 1.62 -22.57
C GLU A 328 10.81 2.94 -22.09
N LYS A 329 11.25 4.06 -22.69
CA LYS A 329 10.85 5.42 -22.26
C LYS A 329 9.39 5.74 -22.58
N VAL A 330 8.80 5.10 -23.60
CA VAL A 330 7.40 5.29 -23.99
C VAL A 330 6.76 3.94 -24.29
N PHE A 331 5.97 3.44 -23.33
CA PHE A 331 5.32 2.13 -23.38
C PHE A 331 3.80 2.30 -23.29
N VAL A 332 3.09 2.11 -24.41
CA VAL A 332 1.67 2.49 -24.56
C VAL A 332 0.83 1.37 -25.13
N ASP A 333 -0.44 1.27 -24.69
CA ASP A 333 -1.35 0.29 -25.28
C ASP A 333 -1.64 0.64 -26.74
N TYR A 334 -1.72 -0.39 -27.58
CA TYR A 334 -1.81 -0.25 -29.03
C TYR A 334 -2.99 0.63 -29.48
N GLU A 335 -4.17 0.42 -28.88
CA GLU A 335 -5.39 1.19 -29.18
C GLU A 335 -5.24 2.67 -28.81
N SER A 336 -4.68 2.99 -27.64
CA SER A 336 -4.41 4.37 -27.25
C SER A 336 -3.36 5.04 -28.12
N ALA A 337 -2.32 4.30 -28.54
CA ALA A 337 -1.30 4.81 -29.46
C ALA A 337 -1.91 5.20 -30.81
N ILE A 338 -2.79 4.37 -31.38
CA ILE A 338 -3.53 4.68 -32.61
C ILE A 338 -4.37 5.94 -32.43
N LYS A 339 -5.14 6.02 -31.33
CA LYS A 339 -6.01 7.17 -31.06
C LYS A 339 -5.23 8.48 -30.88
N ALA A 340 -4.07 8.41 -30.22
CA ALA A 340 -3.18 9.54 -30.00
C ALA A 340 -2.32 9.89 -31.21
N LYS A 341 -2.29 9.04 -32.25
CA LYS A 341 -1.41 9.14 -33.42
C LYS A 341 0.07 9.21 -33.03
N THR A 342 0.45 8.45 -32.01
CA THR A 342 1.85 8.34 -31.57
C THR A 342 2.68 7.69 -32.68
N ASP A 343 3.86 8.22 -32.95
CA ASP A 343 4.79 7.62 -33.92
C ASP A 343 5.16 6.18 -33.49
N PRO A 344 5.01 5.16 -34.35
CA PRO A 344 5.45 3.80 -34.04
C PRO A 344 6.92 3.71 -33.65
N ASP A 345 7.77 4.60 -34.18
CA ASP A 345 9.21 4.59 -33.94
C ASP A 345 9.59 5.25 -32.61
N GLU A 346 8.66 6.00 -31.99
CA GLU A 346 8.88 6.69 -30.71
C GLU A 346 8.30 5.94 -29.50
N CYS A 347 7.63 4.78 -29.70
CA CYS A 347 7.01 4.05 -28.60
C CYS A 347 6.90 2.53 -28.80
N PHE A 348 7.07 1.78 -27.71
CA PHE A 348 6.70 0.38 -27.66
C PHE A 348 5.18 0.28 -27.50
N ARG A 349 4.52 -0.29 -28.51
CA ARG A 349 3.08 -0.57 -28.49
C ARG A 349 2.83 -1.97 -28.00
N TYR A 350 1.83 -2.13 -27.13
CA TYR A 350 1.52 -3.44 -26.59
C TYR A 350 0.03 -3.78 -26.57
N TYR A 351 -0.24 -5.08 -26.54
CA TYR A 351 -1.54 -5.67 -26.28
C TYR A 351 -1.58 -6.30 -24.88
N ILE A 352 -2.77 -6.34 -24.28
CA ILE A 352 -2.99 -6.95 -22.96
C ILE A 352 -4.15 -7.91 -22.95
N LYS A 353 -3.92 -9.05 -22.31
CA LYS A 353 -4.96 -10.04 -22.01
C LYS A 353 -4.82 -10.59 -20.61
N ASN A 354 -5.94 -10.94 -19.99
CA ASN A 354 -5.92 -11.72 -18.75
C ASN A 354 -5.55 -13.17 -19.06
N PHE A 355 -4.60 -13.72 -18.31
CA PHE A 355 -4.11 -15.08 -18.48
C PHE A 355 -4.03 -15.77 -17.12
N THR A 356 -4.44 -17.04 -17.04
CA THR A 356 -4.35 -17.81 -15.79
C THR A 356 -3.40 -18.97 -16.02
N TYR A 357 -2.39 -19.10 -15.15
CA TYR A 357 -1.38 -20.15 -15.21
C TYR A 357 -1.11 -20.69 -13.82
N GLN A 358 -1.18 -22.01 -13.67
CA GLN A 358 -0.98 -22.71 -12.38
C GLN A 358 -1.79 -22.11 -11.22
N GLY A 359 -3.03 -21.68 -11.49
CA GLY A 359 -3.94 -21.11 -10.48
C GLY A 359 -3.64 -19.65 -10.07
N LYS A 360 -2.70 -18.98 -10.75
CA LYS A 360 -2.40 -17.55 -10.57
C LYS A 360 -2.87 -16.76 -11.80
N ASP A 361 -3.32 -15.53 -11.57
CA ASP A 361 -3.74 -14.61 -12.63
C ASP A 361 -2.60 -13.67 -13.02
N TYR A 362 -2.44 -13.47 -14.33
CA TYR A 362 -1.39 -12.67 -14.95
C TYR A 362 -1.99 -11.71 -15.99
N TYR A 363 -1.36 -10.55 -16.14
CA TYR A 363 -1.47 -9.75 -17.36
C TYR A 363 -0.47 -10.28 -18.37
N ALA A 364 -0.96 -10.82 -19.48
CA ALA A 364 -0.15 -11.14 -20.65
C ALA A 364 0.08 -9.85 -21.45
N ILE A 365 1.34 -9.49 -21.66
CA ILE A 365 1.79 -8.26 -22.33
C ILE A 365 2.65 -8.67 -23.54
N GLY A 366 2.30 -8.17 -24.72
CA GLY A 366 2.89 -8.55 -26.00
C GLY A 366 2.97 -7.40 -26.98
N ALA A 367 3.82 -7.51 -28.00
CA ALA A 367 3.94 -6.50 -29.05
C ALA A 367 2.74 -6.54 -30.03
N ASP A 368 2.23 -7.74 -30.29
CA ASP A 368 1.09 -7.99 -31.19
C ASP A 368 0.01 -8.82 -30.49
N ASP A 369 -1.22 -8.83 -31.05
CA ASP A 369 -2.39 -9.55 -30.52
C ASP A 369 -2.13 -11.06 -30.28
N ASP A 370 -1.18 -11.64 -31.01
CA ASP A 370 -0.81 -13.06 -30.97
C ASP A 370 0.61 -13.33 -30.40
N ASP A 371 1.42 -12.29 -30.11
CA ASP A 371 2.82 -12.40 -29.62
C ASP A 371 2.98 -11.84 -28.19
N PHE A 372 2.38 -12.52 -27.20
CA PHE A 372 2.56 -12.20 -25.78
C PHE A 372 3.89 -12.72 -25.26
N ARG A 373 4.75 -11.81 -24.75
CA ARG A 373 6.10 -12.14 -24.28
C ARG A 373 6.21 -12.22 -22.78
N PHE A 374 5.47 -11.38 -22.05
CA PHE A 374 5.56 -11.29 -20.59
C PHE A 374 4.22 -11.61 -19.94
N LEU A 375 4.25 -12.36 -18.85
CA LEU A 375 3.11 -12.61 -17.98
C LEU A 375 3.43 -12.01 -16.61
N VAL A 376 2.78 -10.89 -16.25
CA VAL A 376 3.00 -10.21 -14.97
C VAL A 376 1.92 -10.60 -13.98
N ASN A 377 2.30 -11.20 -12.84
CA ASN A 377 1.33 -11.66 -11.84
C ASN A 377 0.55 -10.48 -11.27
N MET A 378 -0.77 -10.57 -11.31
CA MET A 378 -1.66 -9.50 -10.84
C MET A 378 -1.53 -9.22 -9.35
N ASN A 379 -0.94 -10.11 -8.55
CA ASN A 379 -0.74 -9.94 -7.10
C ASN A 379 0.74 -9.79 -6.71
N ASN A 380 1.68 -9.81 -7.67
CA ASN A 380 3.10 -9.61 -7.39
C ASN A 380 3.82 -9.13 -8.65
N LEU A 381 4.14 -7.84 -8.74
CA LEU A 381 4.85 -7.26 -9.89
C LEU A 381 6.26 -7.83 -10.12
N ASN A 382 6.83 -8.56 -9.16
CA ASN A 382 8.12 -9.24 -9.33
C ASN A 382 7.97 -10.71 -9.75
N ASP A 383 6.76 -11.26 -9.76
CA ASP A 383 6.50 -12.60 -10.29
C ASP A 383 6.14 -12.48 -11.77
N ILE A 384 7.18 -12.37 -12.60
CA ILE A 384 7.08 -12.24 -14.05
C ILE A 384 7.49 -13.56 -14.68
N LEU A 385 6.68 -14.04 -15.62
CA LEU A 385 7.03 -15.17 -16.49
C LEU A 385 7.27 -14.66 -17.90
N GLN A 386 8.13 -15.35 -18.65
CA GLN A 386 8.34 -15.13 -20.07
C GLN A 386 7.72 -16.28 -20.85
N TRP A 387 6.97 -15.95 -21.88
CA TRP A 387 6.40 -16.89 -22.84
C TRP A 387 7.28 -16.86 -24.10
N TYR A 388 7.88 -18.01 -24.41
CA TYR A 388 8.77 -18.17 -25.56
C TYR A 388 8.02 -18.69 -26.80
N SER A 389 8.57 -18.44 -27.99
CA SER A 389 8.02 -18.86 -29.28
C SER A 389 7.79 -20.37 -29.41
N ASN A 390 8.49 -21.20 -28.64
CA ASN A 390 8.27 -22.65 -28.54
C ASN A 390 7.13 -23.05 -27.59
N ASN A 391 6.30 -22.09 -27.15
CA ASN A 391 5.21 -22.24 -26.19
C ASN A 391 5.63 -22.70 -24.78
N THR A 392 6.89 -22.53 -24.41
CA THR A 392 7.32 -22.73 -23.03
C THR A 392 7.11 -21.46 -22.21
N ILE A 393 6.76 -21.62 -20.94
CA ILE A 393 6.63 -20.53 -19.97
C ILE A 393 7.65 -20.78 -18.87
N LYS A 394 8.55 -19.83 -18.64
CA LYS A 394 9.53 -19.88 -17.55
C LYS A 394 9.50 -18.60 -16.74
N ARG A 395 10.04 -18.63 -15.52
CA ARG A 395 10.24 -17.41 -14.73
C ARG A 395 11.24 -16.51 -15.46
N PHE A 396 10.88 -15.23 -15.57
CA PHE A 396 11.75 -14.21 -16.14
C PHE A 396 12.73 -13.70 -15.07
N ASP A 397 14.03 -13.71 -15.39
CA ASP A 397 15.06 -13.16 -14.51
C ASP A 397 15.22 -11.64 -14.73
N ALA A 398 14.30 -10.89 -14.14
CA ALA A 398 14.32 -9.43 -14.24
C ALA A 398 15.55 -8.79 -13.57
N GLU A 399 16.13 -9.44 -12.56
CA GLU A 399 17.31 -8.90 -11.87
C GLU A 399 18.57 -9.10 -12.71
N GLY A 400 18.74 -10.29 -13.29
CA GLY A 400 19.79 -10.58 -14.27
C GLY A 400 19.74 -9.62 -15.45
N TYR A 401 18.55 -9.44 -16.06
CA TYR A 401 18.36 -8.52 -17.18
C TYR A 401 18.75 -7.07 -16.86
N LEU A 402 18.35 -6.56 -15.68
CA LEU A 402 18.72 -5.20 -15.25
C LEU A 402 20.23 -5.05 -14.99
N LYS A 403 20.90 -6.11 -14.51
CA LYS A 403 22.35 -6.12 -14.33
C LYS A 403 23.08 -6.14 -15.67
N GLU A 404 22.63 -6.97 -16.61
CA GLU A 404 23.13 -7.01 -17.99
C GLU A 404 23.00 -5.64 -18.65
N ARG A 405 21.82 -5.01 -18.58
CA ARG A 405 21.60 -3.68 -19.16
C ARG A 405 22.50 -2.62 -18.54
N LYS A 406 22.65 -2.61 -17.21
CA LYS A 406 23.57 -1.72 -16.52
C LYS A 406 25.01 -1.89 -17.02
N ALA A 407 25.46 -3.12 -17.26
CA ALA A 407 26.78 -3.38 -17.80
C ALA A 407 26.92 -2.85 -19.23
N ILE A 408 25.91 -3.06 -20.08
CA ILE A 408 25.89 -2.52 -21.44
C ILE A 408 25.98 -0.98 -21.42
N ASP A 409 25.14 -0.30 -20.65
CA ASP A 409 25.14 1.18 -20.58
C ASP A 409 26.51 1.71 -20.11
N MET A 410 27.11 1.07 -19.11
CA MET A 410 28.46 1.40 -18.65
C MET A 410 29.51 1.19 -19.73
N ALA A 411 29.37 0.14 -20.56
CA ALA A 411 30.28 -0.14 -21.66
C ALA A 411 30.18 0.91 -22.76
N PHE A 412 28.95 1.33 -23.13
CA PHE A 412 28.73 2.41 -24.09
C PHE A 412 29.34 3.72 -23.60
N GLU A 413 29.04 4.14 -22.36
CA GLU A 413 29.56 5.38 -21.77
C GLU A 413 31.10 5.36 -21.71
N ALA A 414 31.68 4.25 -21.27
CA ALA A 414 33.12 4.15 -21.10
C ALA A 414 33.88 4.07 -22.43
N CYS A 415 33.35 3.35 -23.42
CA CYS A 415 33.91 3.33 -24.77
C CYS A 415 33.80 4.69 -25.45
N SER A 416 32.62 5.32 -25.39
CA SER A 416 32.37 6.65 -25.91
C SER A 416 33.34 7.67 -25.33
N SER A 417 33.50 7.66 -24.00
CA SER A 417 34.40 8.57 -23.30
C SER A 417 35.88 8.31 -23.58
N LYS A 418 36.32 7.04 -23.64
CA LYS A 418 37.74 6.69 -23.83
C LYS A 418 38.22 6.98 -25.25
N TYR A 419 37.37 6.77 -26.26
CA TYR A 419 37.76 6.86 -27.67
C TYR A 419 37.14 8.05 -28.42
N ASP A 420 36.39 8.92 -27.74
CA ASP A 420 35.69 10.09 -28.32
C ASP A 420 34.75 9.69 -29.48
N ILE A 421 34.04 8.58 -29.30
CA ILE A 421 33.07 8.03 -30.25
C ILE A 421 31.68 8.36 -29.75
N SER A 422 30.77 8.77 -30.63
CA SER A 422 29.35 8.93 -30.28
C SER A 422 28.76 7.58 -29.88
N GLU A 423 27.98 7.51 -28.79
CA GLU A 423 27.27 6.27 -28.43
C GLU A 423 26.36 5.76 -29.56
N ASN A 424 25.82 6.66 -30.39
CA ASN A 424 25.01 6.28 -31.56
C ASN A 424 25.82 5.60 -32.68
N ASP A 425 27.15 5.74 -32.66
CA ASP A 425 28.07 5.09 -33.59
C ASP A 425 28.64 3.79 -33.03
N LEU A 426 28.22 3.38 -31.82
CA LEU A 426 28.54 2.07 -31.24
C LEU A 426 27.33 1.15 -31.37
N ILE A 427 27.59 -0.13 -31.59
CA ILE A 427 26.57 -1.18 -31.69
C ILE A 427 27.02 -2.35 -30.81
N LEU A 428 26.07 -2.94 -30.08
CA LEU A 428 26.30 -4.12 -29.26
C LEU A 428 26.44 -5.36 -30.16
N ASP A 429 27.57 -6.08 -30.08
CA ASP A 429 27.79 -7.36 -30.78
C ASP A 429 27.28 -8.53 -29.93
N ARG A 430 27.81 -8.63 -28.71
CA ARG A 430 27.46 -9.67 -27.73
C ARG A 430 27.76 -9.19 -26.32
N GLU A 431 27.01 -9.70 -25.36
CA GLU A 431 27.39 -9.69 -23.95
C GLU A 431 27.59 -11.13 -23.44
N GLU A 432 28.57 -11.29 -22.55
CA GLU A 432 28.75 -12.52 -21.79
C GLU A 432 28.96 -12.21 -20.31
N HIS A 433 28.20 -12.89 -19.45
CA HIS A 433 28.46 -12.90 -18.02
C HIS A 433 29.33 -14.11 -17.69
N ASN A 434 30.60 -13.88 -17.39
CA ASN A 434 31.49 -14.97 -17.00
C ASN A 434 31.41 -15.19 -15.48
N ILE A 435 30.59 -16.17 -15.09
CA ILE A 435 30.33 -16.54 -13.68
C ILE A 435 31.62 -16.96 -12.95
N SER A 436 32.67 -17.36 -13.68
CA SER A 436 33.93 -17.78 -13.06
C SER A 436 34.88 -16.63 -12.69
N THR A 437 34.62 -15.41 -13.16
CA THR A 437 35.54 -14.26 -12.98
C THR A 437 34.89 -13.01 -12.38
N ASP A 438 33.60 -13.03 -12.00
CA ASP A 438 32.86 -11.87 -11.46
C ASP A 438 32.87 -10.62 -12.38
N PHE A 439 33.01 -10.81 -13.70
CA PHE A 439 32.99 -9.75 -14.71
C PHE A 439 31.84 -9.92 -15.70
N TYR A 440 31.20 -8.81 -16.05
CA TYR A 440 30.50 -8.69 -17.33
C TYR A 440 31.52 -8.32 -18.41
N VAL A 441 31.47 -9.04 -19.52
CA VAL A 441 32.21 -8.70 -20.75
C VAL A 441 31.21 -8.24 -21.79
N VAL A 442 31.29 -6.97 -22.17
CA VAL A 442 30.44 -6.38 -23.20
C VAL A 442 31.29 -6.08 -24.42
N VAL A 443 30.89 -6.61 -25.58
CA VAL A 443 31.56 -6.38 -26.84
C VAL A 443 30.73 -5.41 -27.67
N LEU A 444 31.32 -4.25 -27.97
CA LEU A 444 30.76 -3.24 -28.85
C LEU A 444 31.54 -3.20 -30.17
N TYR A 445 30.94 -2.72 -31.24
CA TYR A 445 31.63 -2.40 -32.49
C TYR A 445 31.23 -1.03 -32.98
N GLU A 446 32.14 -0.36 -33.68
CA GLU A 446 31.80 0.89 -34.36
C GLU A 446 30.88 0.59 -35.55
N SER A 447 29.90 1.44 -35.81
CA SER A 447 28.92 1.32 -36.91
C SER A 447 29.58 1.26 -38.29
N SER A 448 30.81 1.77 -38.39
CA SER A 448 31.71 1.65 -39.55
C SER A 448 32.13 0.20 -39.84
N GLY A 449 32.03 -0.68 -38.85
CA GLY A 449 32.47 -2.07 -38.86
C GLY A 449 33.98 -2.26 -38.65
N ILE A 450 34.75 -1.21 -38.40
CA ILE A 450 36.22 -1.25 -38.44
C ILE A 450 36.83 -1.82 -37.14
N ASP A 451 36.27 -1.43 -35.99
CA ASP A 451 36.81 -1.72 -34.67
C ASP A 451 35.77 -2.37 -33.77
N SER A 452 36.24 -3.26 -32.89
CA SER A 452 35.48 -3.80 -31.78
C SER A 452 36.13 -3.44 -30.44
N TYR A 453 35.31 -3.37 -29.39
CA TYR A 453 35.68 -2.90 -28.06
C TYR A 453 35.17 -3.89 -27.03
N TRP A 454 36.09 -4.52 -26.31
CA TRP A 454 35.78 -5.44 -25.22
C TRP A 454 35.89 -4.68 -23.90
N VAL A 455 34.75 -4.49 -23.23
CA VAL A 455 34.65 -3.78 -21.95
C VAL A 455 34.48 -4.79 -20.83
N PHE A 456 35.37 -4.74 -19.84
CA PHE A 456 35.34 -5.60 -18.67
C PHE A 456 34.80 -4.81 -17.48
N ILE A 457 33.68 -5.26 -16.91
CA ILE A 457 32.96 -4.56 -15.83
C ILE A 457 32.89 -5.45 -14.61
N ASP A 458 33.49 -4.98 -13.52
CA ASP A 458 33.51 -5.67 -12.23
C ASP A 458 32.10 -5.66 -11.62
N THR A 459 31.54 -6.83 -11.33
CA THR A 459 30.14 -6.99 -10.89
C THR A 459 29.91 -6.61 -9.41
N ASP A 460 30.95 -6.61 -8.59
CA ASP A 460 30.90 -6.25 -7.17
C ASP A 460 30.96 -4.72 -6.99
N THR A 461 31.91 -4.10 -7.68
CA THR A 461 32.21 -2.67 -7.56
C THR A 461 31.45 -1.82 -8.57
N TRP A 462 30.93 -2.43 -9.65
CA TRP A 462 30.33 -1.74 -10.79
C TRP A 462 31.25 -0.65 -11.35
N THR A 463 32.51 -1.02 -11.58
CA THR A 463 33.50 -0.16 -12.24
C THR A 463 34.01 -0.82 -13.51
N VAL A 464 34.36 0.00 -14.49
CA VAL A 464 35.03 -0.49 -15.71
C VAL A 464 36.48 -0.78 -15.36
N HIS A 465 36.86 -2.06 -15.43
CA HIS A 465 38.19 -2.55 -15.12
C HIS A 465 39.16 -2.32 -16.27
N ASP A 466 38.74 -2.66 -17.49
CA ASP A 466 39.53 -2.48 -18.71
C ASP A 466 38.65 -2.30 -19.96
N ILE A 467 39.22 -1.70 -21.01
CA ILE A 467 38.60 -1.59 -22.35
C ILE A 467 39.66 -1.88 -23.41
N GLN A 468 39.48 -2.96 -24.16
CA GLN A 468 40.39 -3.40 -25.22
C GLN A 468 39.78 -3.10 -26.59
N ARG A 469 40.53 -2.38 -27.45
CA ARG A 469 40.15 -2.12 -28.84
C ARG A 469 40.82 -3.16 -29.73
N LEU A 470 40.07 -3.76 -30.64
CA LEU A 470 40.55 -4.72 -31.64
C LEU A 470 40.15 -4.23 -33.03
N ASN A 471 41.13 -4.11 -33.93
CA ASN A 471 40.90 -3.72 -35.32
C ASN A 471 40.75 -5.01 -36.17
N GLN A 472 39.95 -4.99 -37.23
CA GLN A 472 39.72 -6.16 -38.12
C GLN A 472 40.98 -6.83 -38.75
N ASN A 473 42.18 -6.26 -38.57
CA ASN A 473 43.44 -6.80 -39.11
C ASN A 473 44.30 -7.57 -38.08
N GLU A 474 43.83 -7.74 -36.84
CA GLU A 474 44.51 -8.55 -35.81
C GLU A 474 43.77 -9.88 -35.62
N GLU A 475 44.45 -11.01 -35.88
CA GLU A 475 43.87 -12.35 -35.69
C GLU A 475 43.58 -12.62 -34.19
N LEU A 476 42.38 -13.18 -33.94
CA LEU A 476 41.92 -13.64 -32.63
C LEU A 476 42.91 -14.64 -31.99
N VAL A 477 43.31 -14.38 -30.75
CA VAL A 477 43.59 -15.48 -29.82
C VAL A 477 42.24 -15.84 -29.18
N SER A 478 41.70 -17.00 -29.55
CA SER A 478 40.48 -17.52 -28.93
C SER A 478 40.73 -17.78 -27.44
N TYR A 479 39.76 -17.47 -26.57
CA TYR A 479 39.82 -17.81 -25.14
C TYR A 479 39.74 -19.33 -24.88
N HIS A 480 39.68 -20.16 -25.94
CA HIS A 480 39.60 -21.61 -25.86
C HIS A 480 40.90 -22.35 -26.23
N ASP A 481 41.96 -21.65 -26.62
CA ASP A 481 43.22 -22.30 -27.05
C ASP A 481 44.35 -22.26 -25.99
N VAL A 482 44.01 -22.49 -24.72
CA VAL A 482 45.03 -22.79 -23.69
C VAL A 482 44.96 -24.28 -23.34
N ASN A 483 45.66 -25.10 -24.12
CA ASN A 483 45.88 -26.52 -23.80
C ASN A 483 47.16 -26.64 -22.95
N PRO A 484 47.11 -27.20 -21.73
CA PRO A 484 48.28 -27.37 -20.89
C PRO A 484 49.06 -28.59 -21.37
N ASN A 485 50.27 -28.39 -21.90
CA ASN A 485 51.43 -29.31 -21.86
C ASN A 485 52.39 -29.01 -23.02
N THR A 486 53.57 -28.45 -22.76
CA THR A 486 54.91 -29.04 -23.04
C THR A 486 56.03 -28.00 -22.97
N GLU A 487 57.15 -28.45 -22.44
CA GLU A 487 58.40 -27.72 -22.19
C GLU A 487 59.18 -27.34 -23.46
N ALA A 488 60.02 -26.32 -23.29
CA ALA A 488 61.36 -26.15 -23.88
C ALA A 488 61.54 -25.44 -25.25
N ASP A 489 61.92 -24.16 -25.14
CA ASP A 489 63.11 -23.52 -25.74
C ASP A 489 63.62 -23.96 -27.13
N LYS A 490 63.66 -23.00 -28.08
CA LYS A 490 64.93 -22.40 -28.56
C LYS A 490 64.76 -21.28 -29.60
N HIS A 491 65.44 -20.17 -29.27
CA HIS A 491 66.04 -19.13 -30.12
C HIS A 491 65.30 -17.81 -30.35
N TYR A 492 66.01 -16.77 -29.94
CA TYR A 492 65.63 -15.38 -29.72
C TYR A 492 66.44 -14.48 -30.67
N ASN A 493 65.77 -13.54 -31.34
CA ASN A 493 66.21 -12.25 -31.91
C ASN A 493 65.27 -11.90 -33.08
N ARG A 494 64.55 -10.77 -33.15
CA ARG A 494 64.80 -9.38 -32.72
C ARG A 494 63.46 -8.62 -32.57
N ASP A 495 63.34 -7.89 -31.47
CA ASP A 495 62.67 -6.59 -31.21
C ASP A 495 61.53 -6.11 -32.12
N VAL A 496 60.29 -6.03 -31.58
CA VAL A 496 59.54 -4.78 -31.24
C VAL A 496 58.43 -5.10 -30.18
N ASP A 497 58.61 -4.54 -28.98
CA ASP A 497 57.68 -4.03 -27.94
C ASP A 497 56.43 -4.81 -27.45
N ASP A 498 56.59 -5.35 -26.23
CA ASP A 498 55.67 -5.41 -25.07
C ASP A 498 54.15 -5.55 -25.26
N VAL A 499 53.67 -6.80 -25.18
CA VAL A 499 52.40 -7.15 -24.50
C VAL A 499 52.70 -8.24 -23.47
N ASN A 500 52.89 -7.84 -22.21
CA ASN A 500 52.98 -8.78 -21.09
C ASN A 500 51.57 -9.17 -20.63
N ILE A 501 51.12 -10.38 -20.99
CA ILE A 501 50.01 -11.05 -20.30
C ILE A 501 50.64 -12.01 -19.29
N ILE A 502 50.52 -11.70 -18.00
CA ILE A 502 50.84 -12.63 -16.91
C ILE A 502 49.58 -12.78 -16.06
N PHE A 503 48.99 -13.97 -16.05
CA PHE A 503 48.14 -14.41 -14.94
C PHE A 503 48.48 -15.86 -14.58
N VAL A 504 48.72 -16.08 -13.28
CA VAL A 504 49.12 -17.34 -12.64
C VAL A 504 47.86 -18.06 -12.15
N PRO A 505 47.70 -19.38 -12.35
CA PRO A 505 46.53 -20.11 -11.84
C PRO A 505 46.70 -20.45 -10.34
N SER A 506 45.62 -20.34 -9.56
CA SER A 506 45.54 -20.97 -8.24
C SER A 506 44.74 -22.27 -8.32
N GLU A 507 45.39 -23.39 -8.07
CA GLU A 507 44.78 -24.71 -7.91
C GLU A 507 43.99 -24.85 -6.59
N ASN A 508 43.02 -25.77 -6.63
CA ASN A 508 42.30 -26.47 -5.56
C ASN A 508 40.96 -25.89 -5.10
N ASN A 509 39.84 -26.51 -5.51
CA ASN A 509 39.20 -27.55 -4.69
C ASN A 509 38.11 -28.35 -5.48
N PRO A 510 37.85 -29.63 -5.14
CA PRO A 510 37.10 -30.60 -5.93
C PRO A 510 35.63 -30.71 -5.50
N PHE A 511 34.69 -30.66 -6.43
CA PHE A 511 33.37 -31.29 -6.30
C PHE A 511 32.83 -31.55 -7.70
N ASP A 512 33.31 -32.62 -8.32
CA ASP A 512 32.58 -33.30 -9.37
C ASP A 512 32.43 -34.75 -8.94
N ASN A 513 31.20 -35.14 -8.65
CA ASN A 513 30.75 -36.53 -8.62
C ASN A 513 29.22 -36.53 -8.68
N ASP A 514 28.75 -37.24 -9.72
CA ASP A 514 27.43 -37.83 -9.91
C ASP A 514 26.29 -36.84 -10.21
N VAL A 515 25.46 -37.03 -11.25
CA VAL A 515 24.77 -38.27 -11.61
C VAL A 515 24.38 -38.26 -13.10
N ASP A 516 24.72 -39.35 -13.78
CA ASP A 516 24.13 -39.83 -15.03
C ASP A 516 22.63 -40.15 -14.90
N GLY A 517 21.86 -39.77 -15.92
CA GLY A 517 20.65 -40.50 -16.34
C GLY A 517 19.30 -39.93 -15.89
N ILE A 518 18.40 -39.73 -16.85
CA ILE A 518 17.37 -40.72 -17.23
C ILE A 518 16.51 -40.12 -18.36
N SER A 519 16.05 -41.05 -19.21
CA SER A 519 15.08 -41.00 -20.31
C SER A 519 13.91 -40.03 -20.20
#